data_AF-A0A5K1JSP8-F1
#
_entry.id   AF-A0A5K1JSP8-F1
#
_cell.length_a   1.000
_cell.length_b   1.000
_cell.length_c   1.000
_cell.angle_alpha   90.00
_cell.angle_beta   90.00
_cell.angle_gamma   90.00
#
_symmetry.space_group_name_H-M   'P 1'
#
loop_
_entity.id
_entity.type
_entity.pdbx_description
1 polymer ?
#
loop_
_entity_poly.entity_id
_entity_poly.type
_entity_poly.pdbx_seq_one_letter_code
_entity_poly.pdbx_strand_id
1 'polypeptide(L)'
;MLAVTRTLRTLLLLSLALRHSILTTAFPIFHNVQSVLSDERRDTKVLILGGGVAGVTAARTLHEQGIDDFIIVEARHELGGRMMSHTFGAAGEDWTVEVGANWVQGTQTGSGPANPIWELAKKHNVSLRSNHDFMSVETYDDSGAVDFQAVFRQSVENFRSLTATAGARVPNQLVDMSARSGYALSGSRPSSRYEMASEYYQFDWEFGATPEETSWLASSWVH
;
A
#
# COMPACT_ATOMS: atom_id res chain seq x y z
N MET A 1 47.12 63.09 28.11
CA MET A 1 46.01 63.24 29.07
C MET A 1 45.21 61.93 29.02
N LEU A 2 45.05 61.27 30.18
CA LEU A 2 44.11 60.17 30.56
C LEU A 2 43.39 59.36 29.44
N ALA A 3 43.15 58.05 29.51
CA ALA A 3 43.34 56.99 30.50
C ALA A 3 42.69 55.70 29.91
N VAL A 4 43.32 54.53 30.15
CA VAL A 4 42.69 53.25 30.59
C VAL A 4 41.87 52.48 29.51
N THR A 5 42.07 51.18 29.24
CA THR A 5 41.89 50.06 30.20
C THR A 5 42.52 48.73 29.71
N ARG A 6 43.38 48.15 30.56
CA ARG A 6 43.45 46.74 31.05
C ARG A 6 43.44 45.57 30.06
N THR A 7 44.62 44.97 29.80
CA THR A 7 45.26 43.78 30.43
C THR A 7 44.92 42.43 29.78
N LEU A 8 45.90 41.83 29.10
CA LEU A 8 45.94 40.40 28.79
C LEU A 8 47.21 39.76 29.41
N ARG A 9 47.02 38.58 30.00
CA ARG A 9 47.99 37.79 30.77
C ARG A 9 48.93 36.98 29.87
N THR A 10 50.18 36.90 30.33
CA THR A 10 51.17 35.80 30.33
C THR A 10 50.84 34.49 29.59
N LEU A 11 51.78 34.00 28.78
CA LEU A 11 51.94 32.56 28.47
C LEU A 11 53.40 32.13 28.69
N LEU A 12 53.58 31.24 29.67
CA LEU A 12 54.81 30.49 29.93
C LEU A 12 54.54 29.04 29.54
N LEU A 13 55.38 28.48 28.67
CA LEU A 13 55.39 27.08 28.28
C LEU A 13 55.84 26.22 29.46
N LEU A 14 55.01 25.24 29.87
CA LEU A 14 55.45 24.12 30.69
C LEU A 14 54.79 22.83 30.19
N SER A 15 55.65 21.87 29.84
CA SER A 15 55.32 20.50 29.46
C SER A 15 54.60 19.75 30.59
N LEU A 16 53.48 19.11 30.29
CA LEU A 16 52.89 18.09 31.14
C LEU A 16 52.50 16.86 30.32
N ALA A 17 53.22 15.76 30.55
CA ALA A 17 52.86 14.45 30.03
C ALA A 17 51.55 14.00 30.69
N LEU A 18 50.46 13.94 29.92
CA LEU A 18 49.20 13.35 30.37
C LEU A 18 49.12 11.91 29.85
N ARG A 19 49.30 10.97 30.77
CA ARG A 19 48.93 9.56 30.59
C ARG A 19 47.45 9.52 30.21
N HIS A 20 47.14 9.02 29.02
CA HIS A 20 45.76 8.70 28.66
C HIS A 20 45.36 7.43 29.41
N SER A 21 44.87 7.58 30.63
CA SER A 21 44.02 6.56 31.23
C SER A 21 42.71 6.59 30.47
N ILE A 22 42.53 5.65 29.54
CA ILE A 22 41.22 5.42 28.93
C ILE A 22 40.33 4.93 30.07
N LEU A 23 39.53 5.84 30.63
CA LEU A 23 38.42 5.47 31.49
C LEU A 23 37.38 4.84 30.55
N THR A 24 37.48 3.54 30.32
CA THR A 24 36.38 2.76 29.79
C THR A 24 35.27 2.86 30.81
N THR A 25 34.37 3.83 30.66
CA THR A 25 33.04 3.74 31.25
C THR A 25 32.43 2.50 30.63
N ALA A 26 32.53 1.38 31.33
CA ALA A 26 31.75 0.21 31.00
C ALA A 26 30.30 0.70 30.96
N PHE A 27 29.73 0.75 29.75
CA PHE A 27 28.29 0.91 29.63
C PHE A 27 27.69 -0.14 30.57
N PRO A 28 26.76 0.26 31.47
CA PRO A 28 26.05 -0.74 32.25
C PRO A 28 25.43 -1.69 31.25
N ILE A 29 25.92 -2.93 31.23
CA ILE A 29 25.28 -4.01 30.50
C ILE A 29 23.92 -4.11 31.16
N PHE A 30 22.90 -3.58 30.49
CA PHE A 30 21.52 -3.75 30.89
C PHE A 30 21.28 -5.26 30.97
N HIS A 31 21.30 -5.81 32.18
CA HIS A 31 21.05 -7.22 32.47
C HIS A 31 19.59 -7.64 32.19
N ASN A 32 18.82 -6.80 31.49
CA ASN A 32 17.39 -6.98 31.28
C ASN A 32 17.00 -7.27 29.83
N VAL A 33 17.97 -7.55 28.95
CA VAL A 33 17.65 -8.07 27.60
C VAL A 33 17.35 -9.58 27.64
N GLN A 34 17.76 -10.28 28.71
CA GLN A 34 17.61 -11.73 28.82
C GLN A 34 16.20 -12.20 29.26
N SER A 35 15.32 -11.32 29.75
CA SER A 35 14.00 -11.74 30.24
C SER A 35 12.91 -11.83 29.17
N VAL A 36 13.22 -11.46 27.92
CA VAL A 36 12.25 -11.53 26.80
C VAL A 36 12.33 -12.87 26.06
N LEU A 37 13.37 -13.66 26.31
CA LEU A 37 13.50 -15.04 25.84
C LEU A 37 13.27 -15.99 27.03
N SER A 38 12.09 -15.96 27.62
CA SER A 38 11.65 -17.15 28.36
C SER A 38 11.63 -18.29 27.34
N ASP A 39 12.49 -19.28 27.54
CA ASP A 39 12.53 -20.56 26.80
C ASP A 39 11.28 -21.43 27.11
N GLU A 40 10.13 -20.79 27.32
CA GLU A 40 8.85 -21.46 27.31
C GLU A 40 8.45 -21.63 25.85
N ARG A 41 8.79 -22.81 25.34
CA ARG A 41 8.23 -23.33 24.11
C ARG A 41 6.71 -23.22 24.19
N ARG A 42 6.14 -22.30 23.42
CA ARG A 42 4.68 -22.20 23.26
C ARG A 42 4.24 -23.22 22.22
N ASP A 43 3.80 -24.37 22.71
CA ASP A 43 3.16 -25.37 21.86
C ASP A 43 1.71 -24.96 21.59
N THR A 44 1.28 -25.14 20.34
CA THR A 44 -0.11 -24.91 19.92
C THR A 44 -0.50 -25.88 18.81
N LYS A 45 -1.79 -26.20 18.69
CA LYS A 45 -2.29 -27.06 17.60
C LYS A 45 -2.23 -26.38 16.25
N VAL A 46 -2.48 -25.07 16.18
CA VAL A 46 -2.49 -24.31 14.92
C VAL A 46 -1.68 -23.02 15.03
N LEU A 47 -0.69 -22.88 14.16
CA LEU A 47 0.08 -21.64 14.04
C LEU A 47 -0.39 -20.87 12.80
N ILE A 48 -0.85 -19.65 13.01
CA ILE A 48 -1.25 -18.72 11.95
C ILE A 48 -0.13 -17.70 11.75
N LEU A 49 0.53 -17.77 10.59
CA LEU A 49 1.60 -16.85 10.23
C LEU A 49 1.02 -15.66 9.44
N GLY A 50 0.96 -14.50 10.09
CA GLY A 50 0.43 -13.24 9.56
C GLY A 50 -0.91 -12.85 10.20
N GLY A 51 -0.95 -11.66 10.78
CA GLY A 51 -2.11 -11.04 11.42
C GLY A 51 -2.93 -10.12 10.50
N GLY A 52 -2.89 -10.35 9.19
CA GLY A 52 -3.74 -9.65 8.22
C GLY A 52 -5.20 -10.14 8.24
N VAL A 53 -6.03 -9.58 7.37
CA VAL A 53 -7.45 -9.97 7.22
C VAL A 53 -7.63 -11.48 7.14
N ALA A 54 -6.84 -12.17 6.31
CA ALA A 54 -6.90 -13.61 6.15
C ALA A 54 -6.58 -14.38 7.44
N GLY A 55 -5.52 -13.98 8.15
CA GLY A 55 -5.10 -14.63 9.39
C GLY A 55 -6.09 -14.41 10.53
N VAL A 56 -6.58 -13.17 10.70
CA VAL A 56 -7.62 -12.85 11.70
C VAL A 56 -8.92 -13.58 11.38
N THR A 57 -9.30 -13.67 10.10
CA THR A 57 -10.49 -14.42 9.69
C THR A 57 -10.34 -15.91 9.97
N ALA A 58 -9.17 -16.49 9.68
CA ALA A 58 -8.88 -17.89 9.98
C ALA A 58 -8.97 -18.18 11.49
N ALA A 59 -8.34 -17.33 12.32
CA ALA A 59 -8.42 -17.43 13.79
C ALA A 59 -9.86 -17.38 14.30
N ARG A 60 -10.66 -16.43 13.78
CA ARG A 60 -12.09 -16.34 14.10
C ARG A 60 -12.84 -17.61 13.70
N THR A 61 -12.61 -18.14 12.50
CA THR A 61 -13.26 -19.36 12.02
C THR A 61 -12.89 -20.59 12.86
N LEU A 62 -11.63 -20.72 13.26
CA LEU A 62 -11.19 -21.81 14.16
C LEU A 62 -11.90 -21.72 15.52
N HIS A 63 -11.95 -20.52 16.11
CA HIS A 63 -12.66 -20.27 17.37
C HIS A 63 -14.15 -20.62 17.27
N GLU A 64 -14.83 -20.18 16.19
CA GLU A 64 -16.25 -20.49 15.93
C GLU A 64 -16.51 -22.00 15.74
N GLN A 65 -15.49 -22.78 15.35
CA GLN A 65 -15.53 -24.24 15.25
C GLN A 65 -15.09 -24.96 16.54
N GLY A 66 -14.83 -24.23 17.63
CA GLY A 66 -14.39 -24.79 18.92
C GLY A 66 -12.92 -25.21 18.95
N ILE A 67 -12.10 -24.68 18.03
CA ILE A 67 -10.65 -24.88 18.00
C ILE A 67 -10.01 -23.59 18.54
N ASP A 68 -9.72 -23.56 19.84
CA ASP A 68 -9.19 -22.38 20.54
C ASP A 68 -7.67 -22.41 20.75
N ASP A 69 -7.06 -23.57 20.51
CA ASP A 69 -5.62 -23.77 20.64
C ASP A 69 -4.92 -23.36 19.34
N PHE A 70 -4.80 -22.05 19.16
CA PHE A 70 -4.05 -21.43 18.07
C PHE A 70 -3.27 -20.20 18.52
N ILE A 71 -2.20 -19.89 17.79
CA ILE A 71 -1.39 -18.68 17.97
C ILE A 71 -1.30 -17.94 16.63
N ILE A 72 -1.51 -16.61 16.66
CA ILE A 72 -1.21 -15.73 15.53
C ILE A 72 0.17 -15.10 15.75
N VAL A 73 1.04 -15.20 14.75
CA VAL A 73 2.34 -14.51 14.72
C VAL A 73 2.29 -13.44 13.63
N GLU A 74 2.35 -12.18 14.04
CA GLU A 74 2.45 -11.02 13.16
C GLU A 74 3.83 -10.38 13.35
N ALA A 75 4.48 -10.02 12.25
CA ALA A 75 5.80 -9.40 12.28
C ALA A 75 5.74 -7.93 12.71
N ARG A 76 4.58 -7.28 12.47
CA ARG A 76 4.31 -5.90 12.87
C ARG A 76 3.81 -5.81 14.30
N HIS A 77 3.83 -4.59 14.81
CA HIS A 77 3.33 -4.26 16.15
C HIS A 77 1.79 -4.15 16.21
N GLU A 78 1.11 -4.32 15.08
CA GLU A 78 -0.33 -4.22 14.93
C GLU A 78 -0.87 -5.29 13.94
N LEU A 79 -2.16 -5.62 14.09
CA LEU A 79 -2.88 -6.48 13.15
C LEU A 79 -3.39 -5.66 11.95
N GLY A 80 -3.87 -6.36 10.91
CA GLY A 80 -4.45 -5.73 9.71
C GLY A 80 -3.64 -6.01 8.44
N GLY A 81 -2.32 -6.21 8.58
CA GLY A 81 -1.44 -6.54 7.46
C GLY A 81 -1.43 -5.42 6.42
N ARG A 82 -1.97 -5.65 5.22
CA ARG A 82 -2.07 -4.59 4.19
C ARG A 82 -3.24 -3.63 4.41
N MET A 83 -4.12 -3.87 5.38
CA MET A 83 -5.09 -2.86 5.84
C MET A 83 -4.43 -2.03 6.93
N MET A 84 -4.01 -0.82 6.59
CA MET A 84 -3.32 0.10 7.50
C MET A 84 -3.81 1.52 7.26
N SER A 85 -3.85 2.27 8.35
CA SER A 85 -4.09 3.70 8.34
C SER A 85 -2.93 4.43 9.01
N HIS A 86 -2.82 5.72 8.71
CA HIS A 86 -1.82 6.59 9.28
C HIS A 86 -2.49 7.91 9.68
N THR A 87 -2.19 8.39 10.88
CA THR A 87 -2.69 9.68 11.36
C THR A 87 -1.63 10.77 11.12
N PHE A 88 -2.04 11.91 10.60
CA PHE A 88 -1.18 13.06 10.34
C PHE A 88 -1.94 14.37 10.63
N GLY A 89 -1.23 15.47 10.90
CA GLY A 89 -1.86 16.75 11.22
C GLY A 89 -1.12 17.53 12.29
N ALA A 90 -1.55 18.77 12.54
CA ALA A 90 -1.09 19.55 13.68
C ALA A 90 -1.85 19.12 14.94
N ALA A 91 -1.29 19.36 16.13
CA ALA A 91 -1.95 19.03 17.39
C ALA A 91 -3.33 19.71 17.48
N GLY A 92 -4.39 18.92 17.53
CA GLY A 92 -5.78 19.38 17.52
C GLY A 92 -6.48 19.32 16.15
N GLU A 93 -5.76 18.95 15.09
CA GLU A 93 -6.27 18.77 13.72
C GLU A 93 -5.73 17.46 13.13
N ASP A 94 -6.06 16.34 13.78
CA ASP A 94 -5.63 15.01 13.34
C ASP A 94 -6.50 14.50 12.19
N TRP A 95 -5.86 14.03 11.14
CA TRP A 95 -6.46 13.41 9.97
C TRP A 95 -5.97 11.97 9.84
N THR A 96 -6.88 11.04 9.59
CA THR A 96 -6.52 9.65 9.29
C THR A 96 -6.62 9.41 7.79
N VAL A 97 -5.55 8.85 7.22
CA VAL A 97 -5.53 8.37 5.83
C VAL A 97 -5.28 6.87 5.83
N GLU A 98 -6.05 6.14 5.04
CA GLU A 98 -5.78 4.73 4.77
C GLU A 98 -4.59 4.65 3.79
N VAL A 99 -3.48 4.05 4.24
CA VAL A 99 -2.29 3.80 3.40
C VAL A 99 -2.32 2.40 2.77
N GLY A 100 -3.34 1.62 3.11
CA GLY A 100 -3.61 0.28 2.62
C GLY A 100 -4.91 0.20 1.81
N ALA A 101 -5.72 -0.84 2.09
CA ALA A 101 -7.03 -0.97 1.44
C ALA A 101 -8.00 0.12 1.89
N ASN A 102 -8.51 0.90 0.93
CA ASN A 102 -9.38 2.04 1.19
C ASN A 102 -10.69 2.01 0.37
N TRP A 103 -10.90 0.98 -0.47
CA TRP A 103 -12.07 0.81 -1.32
C TRP A 103 -12.82 -0.49 -1.02
N VAL A 104 -14.15 -0.40 -0.91
CA VAL A 104 -15.04 -1.56 -1.01
C VAL A 104 -15.54 -1.63 -2.44
N GLN A 105 -14.91 -2.47 -3.26
CA GLN A 105 -15.25 -2.61 -4.67
C GLN A 105 -16.53 -3.46 -4.83
N GLY A 106 -17.60 -2.83 -5.35
CA GLY A 106 -18.91 -3.47 -5.48
C GLY A 106 -19.65 -3.62 -4.15
N THR A 107 -20.96 -3.47 -4.19
CA THR A 107 -21.84 -3.60 -3.02
C THR A 107 -22.79 -4.77 -3.20
N GLN A 108 -23.99 -4.52 -3.70
CA GLN A 108 -24.95 -5.52 -4.12
C GLN A 108 -25.68 -4.99 -5.34
N THR A 109 -25.75 -5.79 -6.40
CA THR A 109 -26.47 -5.44 -7.63
C THR A 109 -27.73 -6.28 -7.74
N GLY A 110 -28.89 -5.64 -7.70
CA GLY A 110 -30.20 -6.32 -7.77
C GLY A 110 -30.34 -7.40 -6.70
N SER A 111 -30.68 -8.62 -7.12
CA SER A 111 -30.79 -9.81 -6.26
C SER A 111 -29.51 -10.66 -6.18
N GLY A 112 -28.38 -10.15 -6.68
CA GLY A 112 -27.08 -10.83 -6.60
C GLY A 112 -26.54 -10.92 -5.16
N PRO A 113 -25.51 -11.75 -4.94
CA PRO A 113 -24.83 -11.80 -3.65
C PRO A 113 -24.20 -10.45 -3.32
N ALA A 114 -24.33 -10.02 -2.08
CA ALA A 114 -23.62 -8.84 -1.60
C ALA A 114 -22.13 -9.15 -1.41
N ASN A 115 -21.26 -8.18 -1.68
CA ASN A 115 -19.85 -8.28 -1.35
C ASN A 115 -19.71 -8.51 0.17
N PRO A 116 -19.01 -9.58 0.63
CA PRO A 116 -18.83 -9.83 2.05
C PRO A 116 -18.15 -8.68 2.81
N ILE A 117 -17.27 -7.92 2.15
CA ILE A 117 -16.63 -6.73 2.72
C ILE A 117 -17.64 -5.60 2.92
N TRP A 118 -18.61 -5.44 2.00
CA TRP A 118 -19.71 -4.48 2.17
C TRP A 118 -20.59 -4.82 3.38
N GLU A 119 -20.90 -6.10 3.58
CA GLU A 119 -21.63 -6.56 4.76
C GLU A 119 -20.85 -6.32 6.06
N LEU A 120 -19.54 -6.58 6.06
CA LEU A 120 -18.68 -6.29 7.21
C LEU A 120 -18.64 -4.79 7.52
N ALA A 121 -18.50 -3.93 6.50
CA ALA A 121 -18.48 -2.49 6.67
C ALA A 121 -19.78 -1.97 7.30
N LYS A 122 -20.94 -2.47 6.84
CA LYS A 122 -22.25 -2.16 7.45
C LYS A 122 -22.35 -2.68 8.89
N LYS A 123 -21.97 -3.94 9.13
CA LYS A 123 -22.01 -4.56 10.47
C LYS A 123 -21.23 -3.77 11.51
N HIS A 124 -20.07 -3.23 11.11
CA HIS A 124 -19.18 -2.48 11.98
C HIS A 124 -19.39 -0.96 11.88
N ASN A 125 -20.45 -0.51 11.20
CA ASN A 125 -20.80 0.91 11.02
C ASN A 125 -19.62 1.77 10.54
N VAL A 126 -18.85 1.24 9.58
CA VAL A 126 -17.70 1.93 8.98
C VAL A 126 -18.21 3.15 8.22
N SER A 127 -17.56 4.29 8.41
CA SER A 127 -17.88 5.52 7.67
C SER A 127 -17.43 5.37 6.22
N LEU A 128 -18.38 5.43 5.29
CA LEU A 128 -18.14 5.28 3.86
C LEU A 128 -18.54 6.53 3.10
N ARG A 129 -17.82 6.80 2.02
CA ARG A 129 -18.17 7.84 1.04
C ARG A 129 -18.40 7.15 -0.28
N SER A 130 -19.55 7.42 -0.90
CA SER A 130 -19.72 6.94 -2.27
C SER A 130 -18.85 7.76 -3.20
N ASN A 131 -18.12 7.06 -4.07
CA ASN A 131 -17.46 7.67 -5.20
C ASN A 131 -18.15 7.18 -6.47
N HIS A 132 -18.91 8.08 -7.09
CA HIS A 132 -19.63 7.78 -8.32
C HIS A 132 -18.92 8.37 -9.55
N ASP A 133 -17.82 9.09 -9.37
CA ASP A 133 -17.24 9.90 -10.43
C ASP A 133 -15.76 9.59 -10.65
N PHE A 134 -15.51 8.39 -11.20
CA PHE A 134 -14.20 8.04 -11.76
C PHE A 134 -13.83 8.88 -13.00
N MET A 135 -14.76 9.72 -13.48
CA MET A 135 -14.62 10.50 -14.72
C MET A 135 -14.34 11.98 -14.47
N SER A 136 -14.39 12.45 -13.22
CA SER A 136 -13.94 13.78 -12.81
C SER A 136 -12.41 13.81 -12.73
N VAL A 137 -11.78 13.73 -13.90
CA VAL A 137 -10.33 13.71 -14.07
C VAL A 137 -9.88 15.04 -14.65
N GLU A 138 -8.96 15.68 -13.94
CA GLU A 138 -8.23 16.84 -14.43
C GLU A 138 -6.93 16.39 -15.08
N THR A 139 -6.63 16.93 -16.26
CA THR A 139 -5.52 16.49 -17.09
C THR A 139 -4.38 17.51 -17.08
N TYR A 140 -3.16 17.02 -16.85
CA TYR A 140 -1.96 17.82 -16.71
C TYR A 140 -0.82 17.25 -17.53
N ASP A 141 0.09 18.14 -17.91
CA ASP A 141 1.34 17.82 -18.58
C ASP A 141 2.49 18.66 -17.99
N ASP A 142 3.68 18.59 -18.57
CA ASP A 142 4.88 19.31 -18.11
C ASP A 142 4.79 20.84 -18.27
N SER A 143 3.81 21.35 -19.03
CA SER A 143 3.50 22.77 -19.16
C SER A 143 2.39 23.25 -18.22
N GLY A 144 1.69 22.34 -17.54
CA GLY A 144 0.61 22.63 -16.61
C GLY A 144 -0.71 21.96 -17.01
N ALA A 145 -1.83 22.65 -16.80
CA ALA A 145 -3.15 22.13 -17.15
C ALA A 145 -3.33 22.11 -18.68
N VAL A 146 -3.65 20.94 -19.22
CA VAL A 146 -3.90 20.73 -20.66
C VAL A 146 -5.09 19.80 -20.80
N ASP A 147 -6.10 20.21 -21.57
CA ASP A 147 -7.29 19.38 -21.80
C ASP A 147 -7.02 18.31 -22.87
N PHE A 148 -6.84 17.07 -22.42
CA PHE A 148 -6.87 15.89 -23.27
C PHE A 148 -7.95 14.89 -22.82
N GLN A 149 -9.04 15.38 -22.22
CA GLN A 149 -10.11 14.52 -21.71
C GLN A 149 -10.78 13.68 -22.81
N ALA A 150 -10.83 14.16 -24.04
CA ALA A 150 -11.34 13.38 -25.17
C ALA A 150 -10.47 12.13 -25.43
N VAL A 151 -9.14 12.27 -25.36
CA VAL A 151 -8.19 11.16 -25.49
C VAL A 151 -8.34 10.18 -24.33
N PHE A 152 -8.50 10.70 -23.11
CA PHE A 152 -8.75 9.88 -21.93
C PHE A 152 -10.07 9.08 -22.03
N ARG A 153 -11.17 9.72 -22.45
CA ARG A 153 -12.45 9.03 -22.69
C ARG A 153 -12.31 7.95 -23.77
N GLN A 154 -11.53 8.21 -24.81
CA GLN A 154 -11.27 7.21 -25.84
C GLN A 154 -10.47 6.02 -25.28
N SER A 155 -9.52 6.23 -24.36
CA SER A 155 -8.79 5.13 -23.74
C SER A 155 -9.69 4.25 -22.86
N VAL A 156 -10.68 4.84 -22.16
CA VAL A 156 -11.72 4.11 -21.42
C VAL A 156 -12.49 3.18 -22.36
N GLU A 157 -12.93 3.66 -23.52
CA GLU A 157 -13.64 2.82 -24.49
C GLU A 157 -12.73 1.73 -25.09
N ASN A 158 -11.46 2.05 -25.34
CA ASN A 158 -10.48 1.08 -25.81
C ASN A 158 -10.27 -0.04 -24.77
N PHE A 159 -10.19 0.32 -23.48
CA PHE A 159 -10.06 -0.64 -22.39
C PHE A 159 -11.31 -1.51 -22.25
N ARG A 160 -12.52 -0.93 -22.31
CA ARG A 160 -13.77 -1.70 -22.34
C ARG A 160 -13.82 -2.68 -23.51
N SER A 161 -13.38 -2.26 -24.69
CA SER A 161 -13.28 -3.14 -25.86
C SER A 161 -12.30 -4.28 -25.62
N LEU A 162 -11.12 -3.99 -25.04
CA LEU A 162 -10.12 -4.99 -24.68
C LEU A 162 -10.68 -6.05 -23.72
N THR A 163 -11.33 -5.65 -22.63
CA THR A 163 -11.84 -6.57 -21.61
C THR A 163 -13.04 -7.38 -22.11
N ALA A 164 -13.94 -6.76 -22.88
CA ALA A 164 -15.07 -7.44 -23.50
C ALA A 164 -14.61 -8.51 -24.51
N THR A 165 -13.65 -8.15 -25.37
CA THR A 165 -13.08 -9.09 -26.34
C THR A 165 -12.29 -10.19 -25.65
N ALA A 166 -11.55 -9.90 -24.57
CA ALA A 166 -10.92 -10.91 -23.72
C ALA A 166 -11.93 -11.93 -23.18
N GLY A 167 -13.04 -11.45 -22.60
CA GLY A 167 -14.08 -12.29 -22.01
C GLY A 167 -14.72 -13.22 -23.03
N ALA A 168 -14.90 -12.77 -24.26
CA ALA A 168 -15.42 -13.61 -25.35
C ALA A 168 -14.46 -14.76 -25.74
N ARG A 169 -13.16 -14.65 -25.44
CA ARG A 169 -12.15 -15.68 -25.77
C ARG A 169 -12.18 -16.85 -24.80
N VAL A 170 -12.50 -16.61 -23.52
CA VAL A 170 -12.50 -17.61 -22.44
C VAL A 170 -13.37 -18.84 -22.76
N PRO A 171 -14.68 -18.72 -23.06
CA PRO A 171 -15.53 -19.89 -23.33
C PRO A 171 -15.13 -20.62 -24.62
N ASN A 172 -14.46 -19.93 -25.54
CA ASN A 172 -14.01 -20.49 -26.82
C ASN A 172 -12.61 -21.13 -26.72
N GLN A 173 -11.99 -21.16 -25.54
CA GLN A 173 -10.67 -21.74 -25.29
C GLN A 173 -9.59 -21.26 -26.28
N LEU A 174 -9.67 -19.98 -26.67
CA LEU A 174 -8.69 -19.42 -27.59
C LEU A 174 -7.33 -19.25 -26.92
N VAL A 175 -6.28 -19.36 -27.73
CA VAL A 175 -4.90 -19.17 -27.26
C VAL A 175 -4.73 -17.78 -26.65
N ASP A 176 -4.07 -17.73 -25.51
CA ASP A 176 -3.77 -16.48 -24.81
C ASP A 176 -2.68 -15.67 -25.53
N MET A 177 -2.75 -14.36 -25.40
CA MET A 177 -1.81 -13.41 -25.97
C MET A 177 -1.57 -12.28 -24.95
N SER A 178 -0.62 -11.39 -25.22
CA SER A 178 -0.48 -10.18 -24.42
C SER A 178 -1.68 -9.25 -24.59
N ALA A 179 -2.03 -8.50 -23.56
CA ALA A 179 -3.06 -7.47 -23.61
C ALA A 179 -2.74 -6.40 -24.67
N ARG A 180 -1.46 -6.10 -24.92
CA ARG A 180 -1.02 -5.26 -26.05
C ARG A 180 -1.51 -5.81 -27.39
N SER A 181 -1.40 -7.13 -27.61
CA SER A 181 -1.91 -7.77 -28.81
C SER A 181 -3.43 -7.64 -28.90
N GLY A 182 -4.11 -7.75 -27.76
CA GLY A 182 -5.54 -7.49 -27.64
C GLY A 182 -5.92 -6.08 -28.07
N TYR A 183 -5.25 -5.07 -27.54
CA TYR A 183 -5.47 -3.67 -27.92
C TYR A 183 -5.28 -3.47 -29.42
N ALA A 184 -4.20 -4.02 -29.99
CA ALA A 184 -3.92 -3.91 -31.41
C ALA A 184 -5.00 -4.58 -32.28
N LEU A 185 -5.52 -5.74 -31.86
CA LEU A 185 -6.62 -6.43 -32.55
C LEU A 185 -7.95 -5.69 -32.41
N SER A 186 -8.15 -4.98 -31.30
CA SER A 186 -9.28 -4.09 -31.07
C SER A 186 -9.11 -2.69 -31.67
N GLY A 187 -8.00 -2.45 -32.40
CA GLY A 187 -7.75 -1.19 -33.13
C GLY A 187 -7.09 -0.06 -32.33
N SER A 188 -6.68 -0.31 -31.09
CA SER A 188 -6.00 0.67 -30.22
C SER A 188 -4.49 0.48 -30.25
N ARG A 189 -3.75 1.54 -30.59
CA ARG A 189 -2.29 1.61 -30.46
C ARG A 189 -1.89 3.04 -30.08
N PRO A 190 -1.78 3.36 -28.78
CA PRO A 190 -1.30 4.66 -28.32
C PRO A 190 0.05 5.01 -28.92
N SER A 191 0.19 6.25 -29.38
CA SER A 191 1.42 6.75 -30.01
C SER A 191 1.83 8.12 -29.51
N SER A 192 0.86 8.97 -29.15
CA SER A 192 1.12 10.24 -28.49
C SER A 192 1.29 10.05 -26.98
N ARG A 193 2.00 10.98 -26.34
CA ARG A 193 2.16 11.00 -24.88
C ARG A 193 0.82 11.02 -24.12
N TYR A 194 -0.20 11.69 -24.65
CA TYR A 194 -1.52 11.75 -24.01
C TYR A 194 -2.26 10.43 -24.13
N GLU A 195 -2.16 9.74 -25.27
CA GLU A 195 -2.72 8.40 -25.43
C GLU A 195 -2.01 7.40 -24.51
N MET A 196 -0.67 7.44 -24.43
CA MET A 196 0.09 6.54 -23.56
C MET A 196 -0.21 6.79 -22.08
N ALA A 197 -0.27 8.04 -21.63
CA ALA A 197 -0.67 8.38 -20.27
C ALA A 197 -2.12 7.95 -19.97
N SER A 198 -3.00 8.11 -20.96
CA SER A 198 -4.40 7.69 -20.84
C SER A 198 -4.55 6.16 -20.81
N GLU A 199 -3.71 5.40 -21.51
CA GLU A 199 -3.70 3.92 -21.45
C GLU A 199 -3.10 3.43 -20.14
N TYR A 200 -1.98 4.02 -19.69
CA TYR A 200 -1.36 3.71 -18.40
C TYR A 200 -2.38 3.79 -17.26
N TYR A 201 -3.20 4.83 -17.24
CA TYR A 201 -4.24 4.99 -16.21
C TYR A 201 -5.31 3.88 -16.29
N GLN A 202 -5.66 3.39 -17.48
CA GLN A 202 -6.66 2.32 -17.61
C GLN A 202 -6.09 0.93 -17.33
N PHE A 203 -4.81 0.72 -17.62
CA PHE A 203 -4.20 -0.61 -17.63
C PHE A 203 -3.17 -0.76 -16.52
N ASP A 204 -2.00 -0.13 -16.65
CA ASP A 204 -0.89 -0.32 -15.71
C ASP A 204 -1.26 0.05 -14.27
N TRP A 205 -2.08 1.09 -14.08
CA TRP A 205 -2.59 1.45 -12.76
C TRP A 205 -3.46 0.34 -12.13
N GLU A 206 -4.23 -0.38 -12.94
CA GLU A 206 -5.11 -1.46 -12.51
C GLU A 206 -4.35 -2.78 -12.29
N PHE A 207 -3.43 -3.13 -13.21
CA PHE A 207 -2.74 -4.42 -13.21
C PHE A 207 -1.36 -4.40 -12.55
N GLY A 208 -0.77 -3.24 -12.33
CA GLY A 208 0.60 -3.08 -11.83
C GLY A 208 1.69 -3.53 -12.82
N ALA A 209 1.33 -3.78 -14.08
CA ALA A 209 2.23 -4.21 -15.15
C ALA A 209 1.73 -3.72 -16.51
N THR A 210 2.63 -3.69 -17.49
CA THR A 210 2.33 -3.19 -18.84
C THR A 210 1.41 -4.15 -19.62
N PRO A 211 0.73 -3.69 -20.69
CA PRO A 211 -0.05 -4.55 -21.55
C PRO A 211 0.79 -5.61 -22.28
N GLU A 212 2.09 -5.38 -22.45
CA GLU A 212 3.04 -6.32 -23.05
C GLU A 212 3.28 -7.54 -22.17
N GLU A 213 3.27 -7.35 -20.85
CA GLU A 213 3.58 -8.37 -19.83
C GLU A 213 2.34 -9.03 -19.25
N THR A 214 1.16 -8.49 -19.53
CA THR A 214 -0.11 -8.96 -18.97
C THR A 214 -0.85 -9.85 -19.95
N SER A 215 -1.39 -10.96 -19.45
CA SER A 215 -2.28 -11.86 -20.19
C SER A 215 -3.55 -11.13 -20.62
N TRP A 216 -3.92 -11.26 -21.90
CA TRP A 216 -5.17 -10.71 -22.41
C TRP A 216 -6.37 -11.44 -21.80
N LEU A 217 -6.31 -12.76 -21.64
CA LEU A 217 -7.37 -13.49 -20.95
C LEU A 217 -7.51 -13.06 -19.49
N ALA A 218 -6.41 -12.77 -18.79
CA ALA A 218 -6.48 -12.28 -17.42
C ALA A 218 -7.25 -10.94 -17.33
N SER A 219 -7.17 -10.10 -18.36
CA SER A 219 -7.90 -8.83 -18.38
C SER A 219 -9.42 -8.98 -18.50
N SER A 220 -9.97 -10.17 -18.78
CA SER A 220 -11.43 -10.36 -18.82
C SER A 220 -12.10 -10.33 -17.46
N TRP A 221 -11.31 -10.43 -16.39
CA TRP A 221 -11.80 -10.52 -15.01
C TRP A 221 -11.68 -9.21 -14.24
N VAL A 222 -11.40 -8.11 -14.94
CA VAL A 222 -11.44 -6.75 -14.36
C VAL A 222 -12.89 -6.39 -14.02
N HIS A 223 -13.06 -5.77 -12.85
CA HIS A 223 -14.35 -5.43 -12.24
C HIS A 223 -15.01 -4.19 -12.86
#